data_AF-A0AA49JIB5-F1
#
_entry.id   AF-A0AA49JIB5-F1
#
_cell.length_a   1.000
_cell.length_b   1.000
_cell.length_c   1.000
_cell.angle_alpha   90.00
_cell.angle_beta   90.00
_cell.angle_gamma   90.00
#
_symmetry.space_group_name_H-M   'P 1'
#
loop_
_entity.id
_entity.type
_entity.pdbx_description
1 polymer ?
#
loop_
_entity_poly.entity_id
_entity_poly.type
_entity_poly.pdbx_seq_one_letter_code
_entity_poly.pdbx_strand_id
1 'polypeptide(L)'
;MKKLYTEKQTVLATFLGGPVPAGILMYKNFIRFGKEKQAYITIALTLIFTISFGFVILTLPDEILEKLPSPLITSFYGLIAAILYKRFLAKEVKTAIGDGAQRASNWSVAGFTILGLAINLLIIFGIAYSKPPFSGEKLVVGSSKHEIYYNTTTISEAEAQKLGDELIALGVFTDEVPQTVYLGSSGERYALTIPVQLNSIEDAELATEMKALTWSLEDAFGKPFTITLESYNLTGKRTVKSIE
;
A
#
# COMPACT_ATOMS: atom_id res chain seq x y z
N MET A 1 26.41 -32.23 10.27
CA MET A 1 26.52 -31.97 8.82
C MET A 1 25.83 -30.65 8.46
N LYS A 2 26.45 -29.81 7.63
CA LYS A 2 25.83 -28.56 7.16
C LYS A 2 24.69 -28.89 6.20
N LYS A 3 23.46 -28.43 6.48
CA LYS A 3 22.33 -28.49 5.53
C LYS A 3 22.32 -27.18 4.75
N LEU A 4 22.35 -27.17 3.43
CA LEU A 4 22.48 -25.93 2.62
C LEU A 4 21.30 -25.75 1.68
N TYR A 5 20.85 -24.51 1.51
CA TYR A 5 19.80 -24.17 0.53
C TYR A 5 20.42 -23.97 -0.84
N THR A 6 19.83 -24.52 -1.89
CA THR A 6 20.36 -24.40 -3.25
C THR A 6 19.81 -23.17 -3.99
N GLU A 7 20.40 -22.85 -5.13
CA GLU A 7 19.91 -21.79 -6.02
C GLU A 7 18.43 -22.02 -6.39
N LYS A 8 18.09 -23.23 -6.85
CA LYS A 8 16.72 -23.61 -7.22
C LYS A 8 15.74 -23.43 -6.06
N GLN A 9 16.14 -23.81 -4.85
CA GLN A 9 15.30 -23.62 -3.66
C GLN A 9 15.11 -22.13 -3.34
N THR A 10 16.16 -21.34 -3.46
CA THR A 10 16.14 -19.90 -3.20
C THR A 10 15.24 -19.20 -4.20
N VAL A 11 15.43 -19.43 -5.50
CA VAL A 11 14.63 -18.80 -6.57
C VAL A 11 13.17 -19.19 -6.46
N LEU A 12 12.85 -20.48 -6.25
CA LEU A 12 11.47 -20.94 -6.13
C LEU A 12 10.77 -20.36 -4.89
N ALA A 13 11.46 -20.32 -3.74
CA ALA A 13 10.93 -19.69 -2.54
C ALA A 13 10.68 -18.20 -2.76
N THR A 14 11.57 -17.54 -3.50
CA THR A 14 11.42 -16.12 -3.84
C THR A 14 10.20 -15.90 -4.73
N PHE A 15 10.05 -16.70 -5.78
CA PHE A 15 8.94 -16.59 -6.71
C PHE A 15 7.58 -16.71 -6.01
N LEU A 16 7.45 -17.67 -5.08
CA LEU A 16 6.21 -17.95 -4.36
C LEU A 16 5.93 -17.02 -3.19
N GLY A 17 6.98 -16.62 -2.45
CA GLY A 17 6.83 -15.89 -1.19
C GLY A 17 7.30 -14.44 -1.23
N GLY A 18 7.80 -13.94 -2.37
CA GLY A 18 8.38 -12.60 -2.55
C GLY A 18 9.90 -12.54 -2.26
N PRO A 19 10.49 -11.33 -2.13
CA PRO A 19 11.94 -11.16 -1.95
C PRO A 19 12.49 -11.68 -0.60
N VAL A 20 11.73 -11.56 0.49
CA VAL A 20 12.16 -11.94 1.86
C VAL A 20 12.62 -13.40 2.00
N PRO A 21 11.90 -14.42 1.48
CA PRO A 21 12.37 -15.80 1.48
C PRO A 21 13.80 -15.96 0.93
N ALA A 22 14.16 -15.26 -0.16
CA ALA A 22 15.51 -15.32 -0.73
C ALA A 22 16.56 -14.88 0.29
N GLY A 23 16.33 -13.73 0.93
CA GLY A 23 17.19 -13.17 1.95
C GLY A 23 17.39 -14.13 3.13
N ILE A 24 16.31 -14.74 3.63
CA ILE A 24 16.36 -15.71 4.74
C ILE A 24 17.19 -16.94 4.38
N LEU A 25 16.99 -17.50 3.19
CA LEU A 25 17.72 -18.71 2.77
C LEU A 25 19.20 -18.41 2.51
N MET A 26 19.52 -17.28 1.88
CA MET A 26 20.89 -16.82 1.66
C MET A 26 21.59 -16.49 2.98
N TYR A 27 20.91 -15.80 3.90
CA TYR A 27 21.38 -15.54 5.28
C TYR A 27 21.81 -16.84 5.96
N LYS A 28 20.94 -17.86 5.96
CA LYS A 28 21.25 -19.14 6.60
C LYS A 28 22.44 -19.85 5.95
N ASN A 29 22.62 -19.72 4.65
CA ASN A 29 23.82 -20.25 4.00
C ASN A 29 25.08 -19.50 4.45
N PHE A 30 25.07 -18.16 4.47
CA PHE A 30 26.20 -17.38 4.97
C PHE A 30 26.56 -17.73 6.42
N ILE A 31 25.58 -17.84 7.32
CA ILE A 31 25.82 -18.28 8.71
C ILE A 31 26.50 -19.66 8.74
N ARG A 32 26.07 -20.61 7.91
CA ARG A 32 26.66 -21.97 7.85
C ARG A 32 28.08 -21.97 7.26
N PHE A 33 28.47 -20.93 6.55
CA PHE A 33 29.84 -20.70 6.10
C PHE A 33 30.67 -19.84 7.06
N GLY A 34 30.15 -19.47 8.23
CA GLY A 34 30.86 -18.59 9.18
C GLY A 34 30.96 -17.14 8.69
N LYS A 35 30.10 -16.76 7.75
CA LYS A 35 30.09 -15.47 7.05
C LYS A 35 29.05 -14.52 7.64
N GLU A 36 29.13 -14.28 8.94
CA GLU A 36 28.10 -13.54 9.70
C GLU A 36 27.88 -12.13 9.17
N LYS A 37 28.96 -11.40 8.87
CA LYS A 37 28.87 -10.06 8.28
C LYS A 37 28.07 -10.07 6.97
N GLN A 38 28.35 -11.00 6.05
CA GLN A 38 27.57 -11.11 4.81
C GLN A 38 26.13 -11.53 5.08
N ALA A 39 25.89 -12.37 6.09
CA ALA A 39 24.55 -12.79 6.48
C ALA A 39 23.71 -11.56 6.89
N TYR A 40 24.17 -10.77 7.87
CA TYR A 40 23.42 -9.61 8.35
C TYR A 40 23.21 -8.55 7.26
N ILE A 41 24.23 -8.30 6.43
CA ILE A 41 24.10 -7.41 5.27
C ILE A 41 23.03 -7.94 4.31
N THR A 42 22.95 -9.25 4.09
CA THR A 42 21.94 -9.86 3.20
C THR A 42 20.53 -9.57 3.70
N ILE A 43 20.25 -9.80 4.99
CA ILE A 43 18.91 -9.53 5.55
C ILE A 43 18.58 -8.03 5.49
N ALA A 44 19.52 -7.16 5.86
CA ALA A 44 19.31 -5.72 5.80
C ALA A 44 18.99 -5.24 4.38
N LEU A 45 19.78 -5.66 3.39
CA LEU A 45 19.55 -5.31 1.99
C LEU A 45 18.25 -5.92 1.45
N THR A 46 17.88 -7.14 1.86
CA THR A 46 16.60 -7.73 1.49
C THR A 46 15.43 -6.89 2.02
N LEU A 47 15.47 -6.46 3.29
CA LEU A 47 14.40 -5.63 3.86
C LEU A 47 14.32 -4.26 3.19
N ILE A 48 15.47 -3.60 2.97
CA ILE A 48 15.53 -2.32 2.25
C ILE A 48 14.96 -2.48 0.83
N PHE A 49 15.35 -3.53 0.11
CA PHE A 49 14.82 -3.82 -1.22
C PHE A 49 13.31 -4.07 -1.17
N THR A 50 12.82 -4.90 -0.26
CA THR A 50 11.38 -5.20 -0.14
C THR A 50 10.56 -3.94 0.13
N ILE A 51 10.99 -3.10 1.08
CA ILE A 51 10.28 -1.86 1.43
C ILE A 51 10.31 -0.90 0.24
N SER A 52 11.47 -0.68 -0.36
CA SER A 52 11.62 0.24 -1.50
C SER A 52 10.83 -0.24 -2.71
N PHE A 53 10.88 -1.54 -3.00
CA PHE A 53 10.15 -2.14 -4.11
C PHE A 53 8.64 -2.07 -3.89
N GLY A 54 8.16 -2.41 -2.68
CA GLY A 54 6.75 -2.29 -2.32
C GLY A 54 6.25 -0.84 -2.41
N PHE A 55 7.06 0.12 -1.92
CA PHE A 55 6.75 1.54 -2.04
C PHE A 55 6.61 1.97 -3.50
N VAL A 56 7.61 1.65 -4.35
CA VAL A 56 7.59 1.96 -5.78
C VAL A 56 6.34 1.39 -6.44
N ILE A 57 6.05 0.10 -6.24
CA ILE A 57 4.88 -0.56 -6.84
C ILE A 57 3.58 0.13 -6.41
N LEU A 58 3.42 0.45 -5.12
CA LEU A 58 2.21 1.10 -4.64
C LEU A 58 2.08 2.55 -5.11
N THR A 59 3.18 3.25 -5.41
CA THR A 59 3.17 4.63 -5.91
C THR A 59 3.08 4.75 -7.42
N LEU A 60 3.12 3.64 -8.16
CA LEU A 60 2.96 3.69 -9.62
C LEU A 60 1.54 4.14 -9.98
N PRO A 61 1.38 5.01 -11.00
CA PRO A 61 0.10 5.29 -11.61
C PRO A 61 -0.58 4.02 -12.13
N ASP A 62 -1.91 3.95 -12.01
CA ASP A 62 -2.71 2.79 -12.40
C ASP A 62 -2.51 2.45 -13.88
N GLU A 63 -2.33 3.45 -14.76
CA GLU A 63 -2.14 3.26 -16.20
C GLU A 63 -0.83 2.52 -16.54
N ILE A 64 0.17 2.60 -15.65
CA ILE A 64 1.42 1.86 -15.78
C ILE A 64 1.24 0.46 -15.20
N LEU A 65 0.61 0.37 -14.03
CA LEU A 65 0.42 -0.91 -13.33
C LEU A 65 -0.43 -1.89 -14.16
N GLU A 66 -1.51 -1.41 -14.80
CA GLU A 66 -2.37 -2.22 -15.67
C GLU A 66 -1.65 -2.79 -16.90
N LYS A 67 -0.59 -2.12 -17.36
CA LYS A 67 0.22 -2.58 -18.50
C LYS A 67 1.29 -3.60 -18.10
N LEU A 68 1.57 -3.76 -16.81
CA LEU A 68 2.58 -4.69 -16.33
C LEU A 68 1.99 -6.10 -16.18
N PRO A 69 2.50 -7.10 -16.92
CA PRO A 69 2.11 -8.48 -16.69
C PRO A 69 2.47 -8.89 -15.26
N SER A 70 1.53 -9.42 -14.49
CA SER A 70 1.78 -9.83 -13.10
C SER A 70 2.99 -10.74 -12.91
N PRO A 71 3.28 -11.71 -13.81
CA PRO A 71 4.49 -12.54 -13.70
C PRO A 71 5.80 -11.76 -13.87
N LEU A 72 5.79 -10.58 -14.49
CA LEU A 72 6.99 -9.77 -14.70
C LEU A 72 7.53 -9.25 -13.36
N ILE A 73 6.63 -8.76 -12.49
CA ILE A 73 6.98 -8.27 -11.15
C ILE A 73 7.62 -9.40 -10.34
N THR A 74 7.03 -10.59 -10.37
CA THR A 74 7.53 -11.74 -9.61
C THR A 74 8.83 -12.33 -10.17
N SER A 75 8.97 -12.32 -11.50
CA SER A 75 10.18 -12.77 -12.17
C SER A 75 11.35 -11.81 -11.95
N PHE A 76 11.08 -10.51 -11.82
CA PHE A 76 12.11 -9.50 -11.61
C PHE A 76 12.91 -9.73 -10.34
N TYR A 77 12.25 -9.83 -9.18
CA TYR A 77 12.97 -10.09 -7.93
C TYR A 77 13.53 -11.52 -7.86
N GLY A 78 12.91 -12.48 -8.57
CA GLY A 78 13.44 -13.84 -8.71
C GLY A 78 14.77 -13.88 -9.48
N LEU A 79 14.88 -13.09 -10.54
CA LEU A 79 16.11 -12.92 -11.32
C LEU A 79 17.21 -12.28 -10.47
N ILE A 80 16.88 -11.24 -9.71
CA ILE A 80 17.83 -10.60 -8.77
C ILE A 80 18.35 -11.64 -7.76
N ALA A 81 17.45 -12.42 -7.14
CA ALA A 81 17.84 -13.48 -6.22
C ALA A 81 18.76 -14.53 -6.88
N ALA A 82 18.47 -14.94 -8.11
CA ALA A 82 19.30 -15.88 -8.86
C ALA A 82 20.72 -15.32 -9.12
N ILE A 83 20.81 -14.05 -9.56
CA ILE A 83 22.10 -13.38 -9.82
C ILE A 83 22.92 -13.27 -8.54
N LEU A 84 22.32 -12.79 -7.45
CA LEU A 84 23.00 -12.64 -6.16
C LEU A 84 23.45 -14.00 -5.62
N TYR A 85 22.60 -15.02 -5.70
CA TYR A 85 22.95 -16.38 -5.28
C TYR A 85 24.14 -16.92 -6.07
N LYS A 86 24.11 -16.80 -7.41
CA LYS A 86 25.20 -17.25 -8.28
C LYS A 86 26.52 -16.56 -7.95
N ARG A 87 26.47 -15.25 -7.72
CA ARG A 87 27.64 -14.44 -7.44
C ARG A 87 28.28 -14.77 -6.09
N PHE A 88 27.49 -15.00 -5.05
CA PHE A 88 28.03 -15.08 -3.68
C PHE A 88 28.01 -16.46 -3.03
N LEU A 89 27.14 -17.38 -3.46
CA LEU A 89 26.91 -18.65 -2.76
C LEU A 89 27.05 -19.90 -3.65
N ALA A 90 26.85 -19.79 -4.97
CA ALA A 90 26.77 -20.98 -5.83
C ALA A 90 28.03 -21.86 -5.79
N LYS A 91 29.23 -21.27 -5.86
CA LYS A 91 30.49 -22.02 -5.81
C LYS A 91 30.62 -22.78 -4.48
N GLU A 92 30.46 -22.08 -3.35
CA GLU A 92 30.65 -22.64 -2.01
C GLU A 92 29.61 -23.70 -1.67
N VAL A 93 28.34 -23.46 -2.02
CA VAL A 93 27.27 -24.45 -1.80
C VAL A 93 27.50 -25.70 -2.66
N LYS A 94 27.91 -25.54 -3.92
CA LYS A 94 28.18 -26.68 -4.81
C LYS A 94 29.36 -27.52 -4.31
N THR A 95 30.47 -26.88 -3.92
CA THR A 95 31.64 -27.55 -3.36
C THR A 95 31.28 -28.27 -2.06
N ALA A 96 30.65 -27.58 -1.11
CA ALA A 96 30.30 -28.18 0.17
C ALA A 96 29.36 -29.40 0.02
N ILE A 97 28.39 -29.35 -0.90
CA ILE A 97 27.52 -30.50 -1.19
C ILE A 97 28.32 -31.66 -1.82
N GLY A 98 29.27 -31.36 -2.71
CA GLY A 98 30.19 -32.36 -3.26
C GLY A 98 31.06 -33.03 -2.17
N ASP A 99 31.46 -32.26 -1.16
CA ASP A 99 32.27 -32.71 -0.02
C ASP A 99 31.45 -33.38 1.11
N GLY A 100 30.18 -33.71 0.85
CA GLY A 100 29.32 -34.44 1.79
C GLY A 100 28.37 -33.59 2.64
N ALA A 101 28.28 -32.28 2.42
CA ALA A 101 27.19 -31.48 2.98
C ALA A 101 25.84 -31.89 2.36
N GLN A 102 24.77 -31.74 3.12
CA GLN A 102 23.44 -32.15 2.66
C GLN A 102 22.67 -30.94 2.12
N ARG A 103 21.81 -31.18 1.13
CA ARG A 103 20.80 -30.21 0.73
C ARG A 103 19.74 -30.09 1.84
N ALA A 104 19.33 -28.87 2.17
CA ALA A 104 18.24 -28.62 3.11
C ALA A 104 16.90 -29.16 2.57
N SER A 105 16.01 -29.60 3.45
CA SER A 105 14.72 -30.19 3.06
C SER A 105 13.81 -29.16 2.39
N ASN A 106 13.00 -29.61 1.42
CA ASN A 106 12.00 -28.74 0.78
C ASN A 106 10.91 -28.29 1.78
N TRP A 107 10.63 -29.06 2.84
CA TRP A 107 9.76 -28.64 3.94
C TRP A 107 10.32 -27.42 4.69
N SER A 108 11.63 -27.39 4.95
CA SER A 108 12.25 -26.20 5.55
C SER A 108 12.15 -24.99 4.61
N VAL A 109 12.30 -25.20 3.30
CA VAL A 109 12.13 -24.14 2.30
C VAL A 109 10.69 -23.61 2.34
N ALA A 110 9.70 -24.49 2.29
CA ALA A 110 8.28 -24.11 2.36
C ALA A 110 7.96 -23.31 3.63
N GLY A 111 8.47 -23.72 4.80
CA GLY A 111 8.31 -22.97 6.05
C GLY A 111 8.87 -21.55 5.97
N PHE A 112 10.06 -21.37 5.40
CA PHE A 112 10.64 -20.04 5.20
C PHE A 112 9.96 -19.23 4.10
N THR A 113 9.39 -19.89 3.09
CA THR A 113 8.53 -19.24 2.09
C THR A 113 7.28 -18.65 2.72
N ILE A 114 6.58 -19.42 3.57
CA ILE A 114 5.37 -18.96 4.27
C ILE A 114 5.70 -17.81 5.23
N LEU A 115 6.78 -17.95 6.01
CA LEU A 115 7.24 -16.88 6.89
C LEU A 115 7.58 -15.61 6.12
N GLY A 116 8.33 -15.74 5.02
CA GLY A 116 8.69 -14.61 4.18
C GLY A 116 7.49 -13.97 3.49
N LEU A 117 6.50 -14.75 3.07
CA LEU A 117 5.23 -14.26 2.54
C LEU A 117 4.48 -13.43 3.60
N ALA A 118 4.38 -13.94 4.84
CA ALA A 118 3.74 -13.21 5.93
C ALA A 118 4.44 -11.86 6.21
N ILE A 119 5.78 -11.84 6.20
CA ILE A 119 6.56 -10.59 6.35
C ILE A 119 6.31 -9.64 5.18
N ASN A 120 6.28 -10.15 3.94
CA ASN A 120 5.99 -9.31 2.77
C ASN A 120 4.59 -8.71 2.83
N LEU A 121 3.58 -9.50 3.21
CA LEU A 121 2.22 -9.01 3.40
C LEU A 121 2.17 -7.93 4.49
N LEU A 122 2.85 -8.14 5.62
CA LEU A 122 2.93 -7.14 6.70
C LEU A 122 3.54 -5.83 6.20
N ILE A 123 4.60 -5.89 5.39
CA ILE A 123 5.23 -4.71 4.80
C ILE A 123 4.28 -4.02 3.81
N ILE A 124 3.67 -4.77 2.89
CA ILE A 124 2.75 -4.23 1.88
C ILE A 124 1.54 -3.57 2.54
N PHE A 125 0.88 -4.26 3.49
CA PHE A 125 -0.25 -3.69 4.22
C PHE A 125 0.18 -2.52 5.10
N GLY A 126 1.37 -2.57 5.71
CA GLY A 126 1.91 -1.44 6.47
C GLY A 126 2.10 -0.19 5.60
N ILE A 127 2.64 -0.34 4.39
CA ILE A 127 2.78 0.77 3.45
C ILE A 127 1.40 1.24 2.97
N ALA A 128 0.52 0.32 2.58
CA ALA A 128 -0.82 0.66 2.09
C ALA A 128 -1.66 1.40 3.15
N TYR A 129 -1.61 0.95 4.42
CA TYR A 129 -2.30 1.59 5.54
C TYR A 129 -1.74 2.97 5.87
N SER A 130 -0.47 3.23 5.58
CA SER A 130 0.15 4.54 5.78
C SER A 130 -0.21 5.57 4.71
N LYS A 131 -0.82 5.16 3.60
CA LYS A 131 -1.22 6.08 2.55
C LYS A 131 -2.47 6.84 2.97
N PRO A 132 -2.49 8.19 2.85
CA PRO A 132 -3.69 8.94 3.10
C PRO A 132 -4.77 8.57 2.06
N PRO A 133 -6.06 8.58 2.44
CA PRO A 133 -7.17 8.28 1.53
C PRO A 133 -7.29 9.30 0.40
N PHE A 134 -6.83 10.53 0.63
CA PHE A 134 -6.80 11.59 -0.36
C PHE A 134 -5.43 12.26 -0.42
N SER A 135 -5.07 12.78 -1.59
CA SER A 135 -3.91 13.65 -1.76
C SER A 135 -4.22 15.07 -1.25
N GLY A 136 -3.23 15.78 -0.74
CA GLY A 136 -3.38 17.17 -0.31
C GLY A 136 -2.89 17.38 1.12
N GLU A 137 -3.16 18.55 1.67
CA GLU A 137 -2.92 18.86 3.07
C GLU A 137 -4.10 18.37 3.91
N LYS A 138 -3.81 17.97 5.15
CA LYS A 138 -4.79 17.40 6.08
C LYS A 138 -5.09 18.37 7.21
N LEU A 139 -6.35 18.77 7.34
CA LEU A 139 -6.87 19.47 8.49
C LEU A 139 -7.68 18.51 9.37
N VAL A 140 -7.51 18.61 10.69
CA VAL A 140 -8.26 17.80 11.68
C VAL A 140 -9.23 18.69 12.43
N VAL A 141 -10.52 18.34 12.44
CA VAL A 141 -11.59 19.15 13.06
C VAL A 141 -12.43 18.33 14.04
N GLY A 142 -13.01 19.00 15.04
CA GLY A 142 -13.89 18.41 16.03
C GLY A 142 -13.22 17.48 17.06
N SER A 143 -13.98 17.08 18.08
CA SER A 143 -13.54 16.15 19.15
C SER A 143 -13.18 14.78 18.61
N SER A 144 -13.95 14.29 17.64
CA SER A 144 -13.76 12.97 17.02
C SER A 144 -12.72 12.95 15.91
N LYS A 145 -11.95 14.04 15.73
CA LYS A 145 -10.81 14.13 14.81
C LYS A 145 -11.19 13.79 13.37
N HIS A 146 -12.24 14.41 12.86
CA HIS A 146 -12.58 14.32 11.44
C HIS A 146 -11.44 14.88 10.60
N GLU A 147 -11.22 14.29 9.43
CA GLU A 147 -10.13 14.66 8.53
C GLU A 147 -10.68 15.32 7.28
N ILE A 148 -10.20 16.52 6.96
CA ILE A 148 -10.48 17.22 5.71
C ILE A 148 -9.16 17.28 4.94
N TYR A 149 -9.11 16.58 3.82
CA TYR A 149 -8.02 16.72 2.87
C TYR A 149 -8.34 17.82 1.88
N TYR A 150 -7.40 18.69 1.56
CA TYR A 150 -7.66 19.79 0.62
C TYR A 150 -6.45 20.12 -0.25
N ASN A 151 -6.74 20.68 -1.42
CA ASN A 151 -5.71 21.13 -2.35
C ASN A 151 -5.30 22.58 -2.02
N THR A 152 -4.12 22.75 -1.44
CA THR A 152 -3.57 24.05 -1.02
C THR A 152 -3.36 25.04 -2.17
N THR A 153 -3.34 24.58 -3.42
CA THR A 153 -3.23 25.47 -4.59
C THR A 153 -4.54 26.18 -4.92
N THR A 154 -5.68 25.64 -4.48
CA THR A 154 -7.02 26.16 -4.81
C THR A 154 -7.89 26.45 -3.60
N ILE A 155 -7.55 25.89 -2.43
CA ILE A 155 -8.30 25.99 -1.17
C ILE A 155 -7.35 26.44 -0.07
N SER A 156 -7.72 27.49 0.65
CA SER A 156 -7.02 27.94 1.85
C SER A 156 -7.41 27.11 3.08
N GLU A 157 -6.53 27.06 4.07
CA GLU A 157 -6.82 26.39 5.35
C GLU A 157 -8.07 26.97 6.04
N ALA A 158 -8.32 28.28 5.94
CA ALA A 158 -9.50 28.92 6.50
C ALA A 158 -10.80 28.45 5.82
N GLU A 159 -10.79 28.19 4.52
CA GLU A 159 -11.93 27.60 3.80
C GLU A 159 -12.15 26.14 4.21
N ALA A 160 -11.08 25.38 4.38
CA ALA A 160 -11.15 24.00 4.87
C ALA A 160 -11.67 23.94 6.32
N GLN A 161 -11.24 24.86 7.19
CA GLN A 161 -11.74 24.97 8.57
C GLN A 161 -13.22 25.33 8.59
N LYS A 162 -13.61 26.33 7.78
CA LYS A 162 -15.02 26.71 7.63
C LYS A 162 -15.86 25.51 7.20
N LEU A 163 -15.40 24.71 6.23
CA LEU A 163 -16.12 23.50 5.81
C LEU A 163 -16.29 22.54 6.99
N GLY A 164 -15.24 22.32 7.78
CA GLY A 164 -15.32 21.44 8.94
C GLY A 164 -16.35 21.90 9.97
N ASP A 165 -16.38 23.20 10.26
CA ASP A 165 -17.33 23.78 11.20
C ASP A 165 -18.78 23.63 10.68
N GLU A 166 -19.01 23.86 9.39
CA GLU A 166 -20.33 23.66 8.75
C GLU A 166 -20.76 22.19 8.75
N LEU A 167 -19.87 21.25 8.44
CA LEU A 167 -20.19 19.82 8.46
C LEU A 167 -20.54 19.32 9.86
N ILE A 168 -19.92 19.89 10.91
CA ILE A 168 -20.28 19.62 12.31
C ILE A 168 -21.65 20.21 12.63
N ALA A 169 -21.89 21.48 12.25
CA ALA A 169 -23.15 22.18 12.52
C ALA A 169 -24.35 21.49 11.84
N LEU A 170 -24.14 20.94 10.64
CA LEU A 170 -25.15 20.21 9.87
C LEU A 170 -25.33 18.76 10.33
N GLY A 171 -24.54 18.28 11.30
CA GLY A 171 -24.60 16.91 11.80
C GLY A 171 -24.06 15.86 10.82
N VAL A 172 -23.34 16.28 9.77
CA VAL A 172 -22.64 15.37 8.86
C VAL A 172 -21.42 14.78 9.55
N PHE A 173 -20.67 15.63 10.26
CA PHE A 173 -19.61 15.23 11.17
C PHE A 173 -20.19 15.04 12.58
N THR A 174 -20.23 13.79 13.03
CA THR A 174 -20.76 13.42 14.35
C THR A 174 -19.67 12.97 15.29
N ASP A 175 -19.87 13.12 16.60
CA ASP A 175 -18.89 12.67 17.59
C ASP A 175 -18.78 11.12 17.69
N GLU A 176 -19.54 10.35 16.92
CA GLU A 176 -19.55 8.88 17.00
C GLU A 176 -18.33 8.24 16.35
N VAL A 177 -17.97 8.68 15.14
CA VAL A 177 -16.88 8.08 14.34
C VAL A 177 -16.09 9.15 13.59
N PRO A 178 -14.75 9.04 13.53
CA PRO A 178 -13.95 9.89 12.66
C PRO A 178 -14.39 9.71 11.20
N GLN A 179 -14.70 10.80 10.53
CA GLN A 179 -15.07 10.82 9.12
C GLN A 179 -14.00 11.57 8.34
N THR A 180 -13.89 11.24 7.05
CA THR A 180 -12.90 11.86 6.16
C THR A 180 -13.59 12.37 4.92
N VAL A 181 -13.24 13.57 4.47
CA VAL A 181 -13.71 14.15 3.21
C VAL A 181 -12.55 14.82 2.47
N TYR A 182 -12.75 15.11 1.19
CA TYR A 182 -11.81 15.91 0.41
C TYR A 182 -12.48 17.15 -0.16
N LEU A 183 -11.84 18.31 -0.02
CA LEU A 183 -12.27 19.59 -0.57
C LEU A 183 -11.32 20.04 -1.68
N GLY A 184 -11.85 20.19 -2.87
CA GLY A 184 -11.18 20.81 -4.01
C GLY A 184 -11.99 21.97 -4.59
N SER A 185 -11.44 22.60 -5.62
CA SER A 185 -12.15 23.57 -6.44
C SER A 185 -11.86 23.29 -7.92
N SER A 186 -12.88 23.48 -8.75
CA SER A 186 -12.81 23.40 -10.20
C SER A 186 -13.40 24.68 -10.78
N GLY A 187 -12.54 25.69 -10.97
CA GLY A 187 -12.96 27.02 -11.43
C GLY A 187 -13.73 27.78 -10.35
N GLU A 188 -14.99 28.08 -10.61
CA GLU A 188 -15.86 28.85 -9.70
C GLU A 188 -16.66 27.99 -8.70
N ARG A 189 -16.51 26.66 -8.76
CA ARG A 189 -17.28 25.72 -7.91
C ARG A 189 -16.35 24.96 -6.96
N TYR A 190 -16.80 24.78 -5.71
CA TYR A 190 -16.16 23.84 -4.79
C TYR A 190 -16.61 22.41 -5.11
N ALA A 191 -15.70 21.46 -4.92
CA ALA A 191 -15.97 20.04 -5.05
C ALA A 191 -15.68 19.35 -3.72
N LEU A 192 -16.74 18.82 -3.09
CA LEU A 192 -16.65 18.04 -1.85
C LEU A 192 -16.77 16.55 -2.18
N THR A 193 -15.70 15.79 -1.98
CA THR A 193 -15.72 14.33 -2.16
C THR A 193 -15.93 13.64 -0.81
N ILE A 194 -16.94 12.79 -0.74
CA ILE A 194 -17.31 12.01 0.44
C ILE A 194 -17.14 10.51 0.14
N PRO A 195 -16.27 9.80 0.86
CA PRO A 195 -16.14 8.36 0.72
C PRO A 195 -17.36 7.65 1.31
N VAL A 196 -17.97 6.76 0.53
CA VAL A 196 -19.15 5.99 0.92
C VAL A 196 -18.96 4.50 0.63
N GLN A 197 -19.80 3.67 1.25
CA GLN A 197 -19.85 2.25 0.89
C GLN A 197 -20.39 2.08 -0.53
N LEU A 198 -19.89 1.07 -1.25
CA LEU A 198 -20.27 0.82 -2.65
C LEU A 198 -21.79 0.71 -2.84
N ASN A 199 -22.49 0.09 -1.88
CA ASN A 199 -23.94 -0.10 -1.93
C ASN A 199 -24.72 1.19 -1.72
N SER A 200 -24.10 2.23 -1.15
CA SER A 200 -24.74 3.51 -0.84
C SER A 200 -24.70 4.50 -2.00
N ILE A 201 -23.84 4.30 -3.01
CA ILE A 201 -23.74 5.22 -4.16
C ILE A 201 -25.07 5.35 -4.92
N GLU A 202 -25.84 4.26 -5.01
CA GLU A 202 -27.13 4.27 -5.72
C GLU A 202 -28.34 4.50 -4.82
N ASP A 203 -28.11 4.83 -3.55
CA ASP A 203 -29.18 5.11 -2.61
C ASP A 203 -29.83 6.48 -2.91
N ALA A 204 -31.16 6.45 -3.15
CA ALA A 204 -31.93 7.65 -3.47
C ALA A 204 -32.16 8.55 -2.24
N GLU A 205 -32.20 7.97 -1.04
CA GLU A 205 -32.33 8.71 0.22
C GLU A 205 -31.05 9.50 0.48
N LEU A 206 -29.90 8.83 0.42
CA LEU A 206 -28.59 9.49 0.53
C LEU A 206 -28.43 10.57 -0.55
N ALA A 207 -28.83 10.30 -1.80
CA ALA A 207 -28.76 11.31 -2.85
C ALA A 207 -29.61 12.56 -2.55
N THR A 208 -30.73 12.40 -1.84
CA THR A 208 -31.59 13.51 -1.41
C THR A 208 -30.96 14.30 -0.28
N GLU A 209 -30.38 13.61 0.72
CA GLU A 209 -29.63 14.25 1.81
C GLU A 209 -28.45 15.06 1.29
N MET A 210 -27.69 14.50 0.34
CA MET A 210 -26.55 15.19 -0.26
C MET A 210 -26.97 16.43 -1.06
N LYS A 211 -28.14 16.44 -1.70
CA LYS A 211 -28.66 17.66 -2.35
C LYS A 211 -28.99 18.75 -1.34
N ALA A 212 -29.60 18.39 -0.22
CA ALA A 212 -29.88 19.34 0.86
C ALA A 212 -28.57 19.90 1.46
N LEU A 213 -27.56 19.04 1.59
CA LEU A 213 -26.21 19.44 2.01
C LEU A 213 -25.57 20.40 1.01
N THR A 214 -25.66 20.15 -0.30
CA THR A 214 -25.17 21.07 -1.33
C THR A 214 -25.73 22.46 -1.14
N TRP A 215 -27.06 22.61 -1.04
CA TRP A 215 -27.68 23.93 -0.85
C TRP A 215 -27.23 24.64 0.43
N SER A 216 -27.07 23.90 1.53
CA SER A 216 -26.61 24.47 2.79
C SER A 216 -25.17 24.99 2.68
N LEU A 217 -24.29 24.26 1.99
CA LEU A 217 -22.91 24.68 1.75
C LEU A 217 -22.84 25.86 0.77
N GLU A 218 -23.68 25.89 -0.27
CA GLU A 218 -23.74 27.02 -1.21
C GLU A 218 -24.15 28.32 -0.52
N ASP A 219 -25.13 28.26 0.38
CA ASP A 219 -25.56 29.40 1.18
C ASP A 219 -24.44 29.87 2.13
N ALA A 220 -23.81 28.94 2.84
CA ALA A 220 -22.74 29.25 3.79
C ALA A 220 -21.50 29.87 3.11
N PHE A 221 -21.12 29.40 1.92
CA PHE A 221 -19.90 29.83 1.22
C PHE A 221 -20.12 30.90 0.16
N GLY A 222 -21.36 31.14 -0.27
CA GLY A 222 -21.68 32.08 -1.34
C GLY A 222 -21.09 31.67 -2.70
N LYS A 223 -20.79 30.39 -2.90
CA LYS A 223 -20.28 29.81 -4.15
C LYS A 223 -20.93 28.45 -4.42
N PRO A 224 -21.08 28.04 -5.68
CA PRO A 224 -21.66 26.75 -6.00
C PRO A 224 -20.82 25.57 -5.47
N PHE A 225 -21.50 24.49 -5.07
CA PHE A 225 -20.89 23.24 -4.63
C PHE A 225 -21.26 22.10 -5.58
N THR A 226 -20.40 21.10 -5.61
CA THR A 226 -20.70 19.79 -6.19
C THR A 226 -20.25 18.74 -5.19
N ILE A 227 -21.18 17.88 -4.77
CA ILE A 227 -20.85 16.76 -3.89
C ILE A 227 -20.58 15.54 -4.74
N THR A 228 -19.46 14.87 -4.48
CA THR A 228 -19.02 13.69 -5.20
C THR A 228 -18.97 12.53 -4.22
N LEU A 229 -19.82 11.52 -4.42
CA LEU A 229 -19.74 10.27 -3.67
C LEU A 229 -18.71 9.36 -4.33
N GLU A 230 -17.77 8.86 -3.54
CA GLU A 230 -16.69 7.99 -4.02
C GLU A 230 -16.68 6.67 -3.25
N SER A 231 -16.53 5.56 -3.95
CA SER A 231 -16.31 4.26 -3.33
C SER A 231 -15.26 3.45 -4.08
N TYR A 232 -14.61 2.56 -3.36
CA TYR A 232 -13.66 1.59 -3.91
C TYR A 232 -14.17 0.19 -3.62
N ASN A 233 -14.19 -0.67 -4.63
CA ASN A 233 -14.47 -2.09 -4.40
C ASN A 233 -13.19 -2.82 -3.92
N LEU A 234 -13.32 -4.11 -3.60
CA LEU A 234 -12.18 -4.95 -3.17
C LEU A 234 -11.08 -5.11 -4.25
N THR A 235 -11.37 -4.78 -5.50
CA THR A 235 -10.39 -4.81 -6.60
C THR A 235 -9.72 -3.44 -6.82
N GLY A 236 -9.99 -2.46 -5.96
CA GLY A 236 -9.50 -1.08 -6.11
C GLY A 236 -10.20 -0.27 -7.21
N LYS A 237 -11.23 -0.82 -7.86
CA LYS A 237 -12.00 -0.09 -8.87
C LYS A 237 -12.79 1.01 -8.18
N ARG A 238 -12.52 2.23 -8.62
CA ARG A 238 -13.18 3.47 -8.19
C ARG A 238 -14.53 3.62 -8.87
N THR A 239 -15.57 3.91 -8.10
CA THR A 239 -16.90 4.30 -8.58
C THR A 239 -17.23 5.67 -8.02
N VAL A 240 -17.72 6.57 -8.88
CA VAL A 240 -17.95 7.98 -8.54
C VAL A 240 -19.35 8.38 -8.99
N LYS A 241 -20.07 9.15 -8.17
CA LYS A 241 -21.36 9.77 -8.51
C LYS A 241 -21.40 11.21 -8.03
N SER A 242 -21.60 12.14 -8.97
CA SER A 242 -21.73 13.56 -8.66
C SER A 242 -23.19 13.92 -8.40
N ILE A 243 -23.39 14.79 -7.43
CA ILE A 243 -24.67 15.35 -7.01
C ILE A 243 -24.56 16.85 -7.16
N GLU A 244 -25.42 17.37 -8.05
CA GLU A 244 -25.61 18.79 -8.34
C GLU A 244 -26.92 19.29 -7.74
#